data_AF-A0A924JSC8-F1
#
_entry.id   AF-A0A924JSC8-F1
#
_cell.length_a   1.000
_cell.length_b   1.000
_cell.length_c   1.000
_cell.angle_alpha   90.00
_cell.angle_beta   90.00
_cell.angle_gamma   90.00
#
_symmetry.space_group_name_H-M   'P 1'
#
loop_
_entity.id
_entity.type
_entity.pdbx_description
1 polymer ?
#
loop_
_entity_poly.entity_id
_entity_poly.type
_entity_poly.pdbx_seq_one_letter_code
_entity_poly.pdbx_strand_id
1 'polypeptide(L)'
;TTPYVIGALDECRKMGIVTGSISCNPNSPVSAAADFPVEVVVGPEFVTGSTRMKSGTAQKLVLNMISTAAMIQLGRVDDNKMVNMQLSNEKLVDRGVKMIMEKLSINNYDQAKELLLKNGSVKKAVDAARLCLGTI
;
A
#
# COMPACT_ATOMS: atom_id res chain seq x y z
N THR A 1 -16.54 -4.82 -20.14
CA THR A 1 -16.48 -3.73 -21.13
C THR A 1 -17.12 -2.51 -20.51
N THR A 2 -16.33 -1.49 -20.17
CA THR A 2 -16.84 -0.28 -19.51
C THR A 2 -16.28 0.92 -20.28
N PRO A 3 -17.05 1.54 -21.18
CA PRO A 3 -16.56 2.59 -22.08
C PRO A 3 -15.85 3.75 -21.36
N TYR A 4 -16.35 4.13 -20.19
CA TYR A 4 -15.73 5.15 -19.34
C TYR A 4 -14.27 4.84 -19.01
N VAL A 5 -13.95 3.59 -18.63
CA VAL A 5 -12.59 3.19 -18.25
C VAL A 5 -11.69 3.13 -19.48
N ILE A 6 -12.21 2.64 -20.62
CA ILE A 6 -11.44 2.56 -21.86
C ILE A 6 -11.06 3.97 -22.34
N GLY A 7 -12.02 4.90 -22.38
CA GLY A 7 -11.75 6.28 -22.78
C GLY A 7 -10.72 6.98 -21.89
N ALA A 8 -10.73 6.69 -20.57
CA ALA A 8 -9.71 7.20 -19.66
C ALA A 8 -8.32 6.61 -19.94
N LEU A 9 -8.22 5.31 -20.20
CA LEU A 9 -6.97 4.65 -20.55
C LEU A 9 -6.39 5.18 -21.86
N ASP A 10 -7.24 5.32 -22.89
CA ASP A 10 -6.84 5.85 -24.19
C ASP A 10 -6.29 7.27 -24.06
N GLU A 11 -6.93 8.13 -23.26
CA GLU A 11 -6.47 9.50 -23.05
C GLU A 11 -5.14 9.56 -22.28
N CYS A 12 -4.99 8.74 -21.22
CA CYS A 12 -3.71 8.60 -20.52
C CYS A 12 -2.57 8.19 -21.46
N ARG A 13 -2.83 7.24 -22.37
CA ARG A 13 -1.82 6.76 -23.34
C ARG A 13 -1.46 7.83 -24.37
N LYS A 14 -2.43 8.61 -24.87
CA LYS A 14 -2.15 9.77 -25.73
C LYS A 14 -1.25 10.79 -25.03
N MET A 15 -1.39 10.93 -23.72
CA MET A 15 -0.55 11.80 -22.88
C MET A 15 0.79 11.17 -22.46
N GLY A 16 1.10 9.93 -22.89
CA GLY A 16 2.32 9.22 -22.51
C GLY A 16 2.35 8.76 -21.04
N ILE A 17 1.19 8.68 -20.37
CA ILE A 17 1.07 8.18 -19.00
C ILE A 17 0.96 6.65 -19.06
N VAL A 18 1.80 5.97 -18.29
CA VAL A 18 1.76 4.50 -18.16
C VAL A 18 0.43 4.06 -17.56
N THR A 19 -0.19 3.07 -18.18
CA THR A 19 -1.50 2.57 -17.78
C THR A 19 -1.47 1.10 -17.36
N GLY A 20 -2.34 0.76 -16.41
CA GLY A 20 -2.63 -0.62 -16.03
C GLY A 20 -4.14 -0.83 -15.94
N SER A 21 -4.57 -2.09 -16.00
CA SER A 21 -5.99 -2.45 -15.89
C SER A 21 -6.20 -3.69 -15.04
N ILE A 22 -7.39 -3.82 -14.46
CA ILE A 22 -7.82 -5.01 -13.72
C ILE A 22 -9.18 -5.44 -14.27
N SER A 23 -9.27 -6.68 -14.77
CA SER A 23 -10.52 -7.27 -15.26
C SER A 23 -10.74 -8.66 -14.69
N CYS A 24 -12.00 -9.11 -14.69
CA CYS A 24 -12.37 -10.46 -14.27
C CYS A 24 -12.91 -11.33 -15.42
N ASN A 25 -12.87 -10.78 -16.64
CA ASN A 25 -13.19 -11.50 -17.87
C ASN A 25 -11.91 -11.66 -18.69
N PRO A 26 -11.70 -12.84 -19.30
CA PRO A 26 -10.57 -13.05 -20.19
C PRO A 26 -10.70 -12.16 -21.44
N ASN A 27 -9.57 -11.70 -21.97
CA ASN A 27 -9.47 -10.89 -23.19
C ASN A 27 -10.40 -9.66 -23.16
N SER A 28 -10.47 -8.99 -22.02
CA SER A 28 -11.37 -7.85 -21.84
C SER A 28 -10.92 -6.67 -22.72
N PRO A 29 -11.85 -5.92 -23.35
CA PRO A 29 -11.50 -4.70 -24.08
C PRO A 29 -10.73 -3.67 -23.25
N VAL A 30 -10.94 -3.65 -21.93
CA VAL A 30 -10.19 -2.78 -21.00
C VAL A 30 -8.73 -3.24 -20.89
N SER A 31 -8.48 -4.55 -20.92
CA SER A 31 -7.13 -5.13 -20.88
C SER A 31 -6.34 -4.76 -22.12
N ALA A 32 -6.97 -4.81 -23.30
CA ALA A 32 -6.33 -4.43 -24.56
C ALA A 32 -5.99 -2.94 -24.64
N ALA A 33 -6.70 -2.09 -23.90
CA ALA A 33 -6.48 -0.65 -23.87
C ALA A 33 -5.31 -0.22 -22.96
N ALA A 34 -4.85 -1.09 -22.05
CA ALA A 34 -3.81 -0.77 -21.06
C ALA A 34 -2.44 -1.37 -21.39
N ASP A 35 -1.36 -0.74 -20.90
CA ASP A 35 0.01 -1.24 -21.11
C ASP A 35 0.31 -2.48 -20.24
N PHE A 36 -0.23 -2.51 -19.01
CA PHE A 36 -0.06 -3.60 -18.06
C PHE A 36 -1.42 -4.19 -17.61
N PRO A 37 -1.99 -5.13 -18.36
CA PRO A 37 -3.27 -5.76 -18.00
C PRO A 37 -3.13 -6.83 -16.92
N VAL A 38 -4.10 -6.87 -15.99
CA VAL A 38 -4.25 -7.93 -14.98
C VAL A 38 -5.64 -8.54 -15.09
N GLU A 39 -5.72 -9.78 -15.57
CA GLU A 39 -6.98 -10.52 -15.70
C GLU A 39 -7.09 -11.61 -14.63
N VAL A 40 -8.08 -11.46 -13.74
CA VAL A 40 -8.35 -12.41 -12.64
C VAL A 40 -9.69 -13.09 -12.89
N VAL A 41 -9.66 -14.22 -13.60
CA VAL A 41 -10.87 -14.97 -13.97
C VAL A 41 -11.41 -15.71 -12.75
N VAL A 42 -12.49 -15.18 -12.16
CA VAL A 42 -13.12 -15.73 -10.95
C VAL A 42 -14.32 -16.66 -11.24
N GLY A 43 -14.69 -16.81 -12.51
CA GLY A 43 -15.87 -17.56 -12.95
C GLY A 43 -17.22 -16.91 -12.59
N PRO A 44 -18.35 -17.57 -12.87
CA PRO A 44 -19.68 -17.01 -12.65
C PRO A 44 -19.96 -16.65 -11.20
N GLU A 45 -20.58 -15.50 -10.95
CA GLU A 45 -20.99 -15.09 -9.59
C GLU A 45 -22.13 -15.94 -9.06
N PHE A 46 -22.21 -16.12 -7.73
CA PHE A 46 -23.30 -16.88 -7.10
C PHE A 46 -24.67 -16.22 -7.37
N VAL A 47 -24.74 -14.90 -7.19
CA VAL A 47 -25.85 -14.09 -7.69
C VAL A 47 -25.48 -13.62 -9.09
N THR A 48 -26.17 -14.10 -10.11
CA THR A 48 -25.89 -13.79 -11.51
C THR A 48 -25.73 -12.29 -11.73
N GLY A 49 -24.56 -11.89 -12.23
CA GLY A 49 -24.23 -10.49 -12.52
C GLY A 49 -23.81 -9.64 -11.31
N SER A 50 -23.87 -10.16 -10.07
CA SER A 50 -23.46 -9.41 -8.87
C SER A 50 -21.93 -9.39 -8.69
N THR A 51 -21.24 -8.66 -9.57
CA THR A 51 -19.77 -8.60 -9.61
C THR A 51 -19.15 -7.99 -8.35
N ARG A 52 -19.92 -7.33 -7.49
CA ARG A 52 -19.45 -6.89 -6.16
C ARG A 52 -18.97 -8.03 -5.25
N MET A 53 -19.28 -9.28 -5.60
CA MET A 53 -18.90 -10.48 -4.85
C MET A 53 -17.47 -10.94 -5.17
N LYS A 54 -17.27 -11.97 -6.00
CA LYS A 54 -15.93 -12.52 -6.25
C LYS A 54 -15.07 -11.53 -7.03
N SER A 55 -15.63 -10.89 -8.05
CA SER A 55 -14.88 -9.94 -8.88
C SER A 55 -14.41 -8.73 -8.07
N GLY A 56 -15.28 -8.16 -7.22
CA GLY A 56 -14.94 -7.08 -6.30
C GLY A 56 -13.90 -7.50 -5.25
N THR A 57 -13.99 -8.72 -4.73
CA THR A 57 -12.99 -9.27 -3.81
C THR A 57 -11.63 -9.42 -4.50
N ALA A 58 -11.61 -9.96 -5.72
CA ALA A 58 -10.39 -10.09 -6.52
C ALA A 58 -9.74 -8.72 -6.78
N GLN A 59 -10.52 -7.72 -7.20
CA GLN A 59 -10.02 -6.36 -7.40
C GLN A 59 -9.41 -5.76 -6.13
N LYS A 60 -10.07 -5.93 -4.97
CA LYS A 60 -9.52 -5.49 -3.67
C LYS A 60 -8.18 -6.15 -3.37
N LEU A 61 -8.05 -7.46 -3.59
CA LEU A 61 -6.81 -8.18 -3.34
C LEU A 61 -5.69 -7.70 -4.26
N VAL A 62 -5.95 -7.54 -5.55
CA VAL A 62 -4.96 -7.04 -6.52
C VAL A 62 -4.52 -5.61 -6.17
N LEU A 63 -5.46 -4.70 -5.88
CA LEU A 63 -5.13 -3.33 -5.49
C LEU A 63 -4.32 -3.28 -4.19
N ASN A 64 -4.65 -4.14 -3.22
CA ASN A 64 -3.87 -4.28 -2.00
C ASN A 64 -2.45 -4.78 -2.29
N MET A 65 -2.28 -5.75 -3.19
CA MET A 65 -0.96 -6.26 -3.58
C MET A 65 -0.13 -5.17 -4.25
N ILE A 66 -0.67 -4.46 -5.25
CA ILE A 66 0.03 -3.40 -5.99
C ILE A 66 0.48 -2.30 -5.03
N SER A 67 -0.45 -1.75 -4.24
CA SER A 67 -0.14 -0.65 -3.32
C SER A 67 0.85 -1.07 -2.23
N THR A 68 0.68 -2.26 -1.64
CA THR A 68 1.59 -2.75 -0.59
C THR A 68 2.98 -3.03 -1.15
N ALA A 69 3.10 -3.71 -2.29
CA ALA A 69 4.39 -3.99 -2.94
C ALA A 69 5.13 -2.70 -3.30
N ALA A 70 4.43 -1.71 -3.86
CA ALA A 70 5.02 -0.41 -4.15
C ALA A 70 5.53 0.29 -2.87
N MET A 71 4.77 0.28 -1.78
CA MET A 71 5.18 0.89 -0.52
C MET A 71 6.37 0.18 0.15
N ILE A 72 6.49 -1.15 -0.02
CA ILE A 72 7.66 -1.92 0.41
C ILE A 72 8.89 -1.48 -0.40
N GLN A 73 8.81 -1.44 -1.73
CA GLN A 73 9.93 -1.02 -2.59
C GLN A 73 10.37 0.44 -2.34
N LEU A 74 9.44 1.31 -1.94
CA LEU A 74 9.72 2.70 -1.53
C LEU A 74 10.30 2.80 -0.09
N GLY A 75 10.62 1.69 0.57
CA GLY A 75 11.23 1.66 1.90
C GLY A 75 10.34 2.21 3.01
N ARG A 76 9.00 2.10 2.86
CA ARG A 76 8.01 2.51 3.87
C ARG A 76 7.60 1.41 4.84
N VAL A 77 8.05 0.19 4.55
CA VAL A 77 7.94 -1.00 5.40
C VAL A 77 9.35 -1.47 5.70
N ASP A 78 9.60 -1.87 6.94
CA ASP A 78 10.85 -2.51 7.35
C ASP A 78 10.52 -3.85 8.00
N ASP A 79 11.10 -4.93 7.47
CA ASP A 79 10.65 -6.30 7.68
C ASP A 79 9.13 -6.43 7.43
N ASN A 80 8.34 -6.61 8.48
CA ASN A 80 6.87 -6.67 8.44
C ASN A 80 6.19 -5.47 9.14
N LYS A 81 6.94 -4.41 9.44
CA LYS A 81 6.48 -3.25 10.24
C LYS A 81 6.33 -2.00 9.36
N MET A 82 5.17 -1.34 9.47
CA MET A 82 4.90 -0.08 8.77
C MET A 82 5.56 1.10 9.49
N VAL A 83 6.82 1.39 9.16
CA VAL A 83 7.65 2.40 9.85
C VAL A 83 7.31 3.86 9.49
N ASN A 84 6.51 4.06 8.44
CA ASN A 84 6.03 5.38 7.99
C ASN A 84 4.51 5.53 8.14
N MET A 85 3.93 4.95 9.20
CA MET A 85 2.52 5.14 9.50
C MET A 85 2.21 6.59 9.92
N GLN A 86 1.03 7.09 9.55
CA GLN A 86 0.53 8.36 10.06
C GLN A 86 0.02 8.19 11.48
N LEU A 87 0.45 9.05 12.40
CA LEU A 87 0.10 9.01 13.82
C LEU A 87 -1.25 9.69 14.09
N SER A 88 -2.32 9.19 13.45
CA SER A 88 -3.63 9.85 13.45
C SER A 88 -4.53 9.53 14.66
N ASN A 89 -4.14 8.58 15.50
CA ASN A 89 -4.88 8.20 16.70
C ASN A 89 -3.95 7.53 17.73
N GLU A 90 -4.42 7.44 18.96
CA GLU A 90 -3.64 6.88 20.08
C GLU A 90 -3.17 5.44 19.84
N LYS A 91 -3.98 4.60 19.17
CA LYS A 91 -3.57 3.22 18.83
C LYS A 91 -2.35 3.21 17.90
N LEU A 92 -2.29 4.12 16.93
CA LEU A 92 -1.16 4.23 16.00
C LEU A 92 0.07 4.85 16.68
N VAL A 93 -0.14 5.80 17.60
CA VAL A 93 0.94 6.31 18.47
C VAL A 93 1.51 5.17 19.29
N ASP A 94 0.69 4.45 20.06
CA ASP A 94 1.13 3.32 20.92
C ASP A 94 1.88 2.24 20.13
N ARG A 95 1.36 1.88 18.95
CA ARG A 95 2.04 0.95 18.05
C ARG A 95 3.42 1.47 17.63
N GLY A 96 3.52 2.75 17.28
CA GLY A 96 4.80 3.38 16.92
C GLY A 96 5.79 3.39 18.08
N VAL A 97 5.34 3.67 19.31
CA VAL A 97 6.19 3.65 20.50
C VAL A 97 6.76 2.26 20.73
N LYS A 98 5.91 1.22 20.69
CA LYS A 98 6.34 -0.18 20.83
C LYS A 98 7.37 -0.59 19.77
N MET A 99 7.20 -0.16 18.53
CA MET A 99 8.17 -0.42 17.46
C MET A 99 9.54 0.23 17.73
N ILE A 100 9.56 1.46 18.28
CA ILE A 100 10.81 2.13 18.64
C ILE A 100 11.47 1.45 19.83
N MET A 101 10.71 1.11 20.87
CA MET A 101 11.22 0.38 22.03
C MET A 101 11.87 -0.95 21.62
N GLU A 102 11.20 -1.71 20.76
CA GLU A 102 11.71 -2.97 20.20
C GLU A 102 13.01 -2.75 19.40
N LYS A 103 13.05 -1.76 18.51
CA LYS A 103 14.21 -1.51 17.62
C LYS A 103 15.44 -0.90 18.29
N LEU A 104 15.23 -0.07 19.31
CA LEU A 104 16.31 0.64 20.01
C LEU A 104 16.60 0.05 21.39
N SER A 105 15.92 -1.04 21.77
CA SER A 105 16.00 -1.66 23.10
C SER A 105 15.77 -0.67 24.24
N ILE A 106 14.84 0.27 24.05
CA ILE A 106 14.45 1.26 25.07
C ILE A 106 13.35 0.66 25.95
N ASN A 107 13.60 0.58 27.26
CA ASN A 107 12.62 0.06 28.22
C ASN A 107 11.64 1.13 28.74
N ASN A 108 11.94 2.42 28.53
CA ASN A 108 11.10 3.53 28.96
C ASN A 108 10.12 3.95 27.85
N TYR A 109 8.81 3.78 28.10
CA TYR A 109 7.75 4.11 27.16
C TYR A 109 7.68 5.61 26.84
N ASP A 110 7.76 6.47 27.86
CA ASP A 110 7.61 7.92 27.70
C ASP A 110 8.77 8.49 26.88
N GLN A 111 9.98 7.98 27.09
CA GLN A 111 11.15 8.34 26.28
C GLN A 111 10.95 7.96 24.80
N ALA A 112 10.48 6.74 24.52
CA ALA A 112 10.23 6.29 23.15
C ALA A 112 9.06 7.07 22.49
N LYS A 113 8.04 7.45 23.27
CA LYS A 113 6.93 8.29 22.83
C LYS A 113 7.38 9.69 22.47
N GLU A 114 8.21 10.32 23.30
CA GLU A 114 8.77 11.63 23.01
C GLU A 114 9.59 11.59 21.71
N LEU A 115 10.44 10.57 21.54
CA LEU A 115 11.23 10.38 20.34
C LEU A 115 10.35 10.20 19.08
N LEU A 116 9.27 9.44 19.18
CA LEU A 116 8.30 9.26 18.10
C LEU A 116 7.65 10.59 17.71
N LEU A 117 7.10 11.31 18.68
CA LEU A 117 6.35 12.53 18.44
C LEU A 117 7.26 13.66 17.92
N LYS A 118 8.50 13.72 18.40
CA LYS A 118 9.50 14.68 17.92
C LYS A 118 9.87 14.46 16.45
N ASN A 119 9.95 13.20 16.01
CA ASN A 119 10.40 12.86 14.66
C ASN A 119 9.26 12.58 13.66
N GLY A 120 8.03 12.38 14.15
CA GLY A 120 6.81 12.21 13.35
C GLY A 120 6.61 10.82 12.72
N SER A 121 7.64 9.98 12.63
CA SER A 121 7.50 8.57 12.21
C SER A 121 8.52 7.67 12.90
N VAL A 122 8.23 6.37 12.94
CA VAL A 122 9.13 5.36 13.52
C VAL A 122 10.46 5.34 12.78
N LYS A 123 10.45 5.42 11.45
CA LYS A 123 11.67 5.45 10.63
C LYS A 123 12.59 6.60 11.04
N LYS A 124 12.05 7.83 11.02
CA LYS A 124 12.82 9.04 11.37
C LYS A 124 13.33 8.99 12.81
N ALA A 125 12.51 8.50 13.75
CA ALA A 125 12.90 8.36 15.15
C ALA A 125 14.09 7.39 15.34
N VAL A 126 14.05 6.24 14.68
CA VAL A 126 15.13 5.24 14.74
C VAL A 126 16.40 5.76 14.06
N ASP A 127 16.28 6.39 12.89
CA ASP A 127 17.42 6.95 12.16
C ASP A 127 18.11 8.07 12.97
N ALA A 128 17.33 8.97 13.57
CA ALA A 128 17.84 10.03 14.45
C ALA A 128 18.57 9.47 15.68
N ALA A 129 18.03 8.42 16.30
CA ALA A 129 18.67 7.78 17.45
C ALA A 129 20.00 7.10 17.08
N ARG A 130 20.06 6.42 15.92
CA ARG A 130 21.30 5.77 15.44
C ARG A 130 22.39 6.79 15.11
N LEU A 131 22.02 7.93 14.51
CA LEU A 131 22.95 9.03 14.24
C LEU A 131 23.58 9.60 15.53
N CYS A 132 22.80 9.73 16.60
CA CYS A 132 23.33 10.16 17.90
C CYS A 132 24.22 9.11 18.59
N LEU A 133 24.06 7.82 18.27
CA LEU A 133 24.79 6.70 18.87
C LEU A 133 26.04 6.28 18.07
N GLY A 134 26.37 6.95 16.96
CA GLY A 134 27.61 6.74 16.20
C GLY A 134 27.75 5.36 15.54
N THR A 135 26.65 4.62 15.38
CA THR A 135 26.64 3.29 14.77
C THR A 135 26.20 3.41 13.32
N ILE A 136 27.17 3.31 12.40
CA ILE A 136 27.01 3.19 10.94
C ILE A 136 26.70 1.73 10.60
#